data_AF-A0A2H3L1X6-F1
#
_entry.id   AF-A0A2H3L1X6-F1
#
_cell.length_a   1.000
_cell.length_b   1.000
_cell.length_c   1.000
_cell.angle_alpha   90.00
_cell.angle_beta   90.00
_cell.angle_gamma   90.00
#
_symmetry.space_group_name_H-M   'P 1'
#
loop_
_entity.id
_entity.type
_entity.pdbx_description
1 polymer ?
#
loop_
_entity_poly.entity_id
_entity_poly.type
_entity_poly.pdbx_seq_one_letter_code
_entity_poly.pdbx_strand_id
1 'polypeptide(L)'
;MHGKPVTTSFASIHQRRAAAEQQIQDQLQACQEEQATVRMTLSELQQRLDHLLNYQSRLNTELAEVAQRSFAEERAAAVTALDASFASFLQLCAYWLAQARFERQMQALYAQDPALDKKIEAHQKAASGVEAYLESIPEMLRLAVTQAVQTEIEKIRHQLAPWLDLQQQRRDLRPDGPLAIQLMLVQPAEDELLYWVLPFPASPMSLAPEVAPIMIQAANLVVQALGGFGKHTDWSIDDLDLASWDGSSVLVALATYRGEVSIEQSAANLLKQQLATEPLFQDVLLNLRIERMSQEAWQLGAYQTATLPSVDLVQTTTPEAIGAEKADEADDQAPEGELASDWFTSSDLKLWSRKQSGKLTPQEQRMRTLAIRMIGRGLLGETAVSVGSLCQGLPATHAEALRHGIELGTKAGVLLKLEVADGAEPAITLNPALLTDVQSLINREPSALWANEEDGN
;
A
#
# COMPACT_ATOMS: atom_id res chain seq x y z
N MET A 1 100.27 -14.51 -33.67
CA MET A 1 99.33 -15.57 -33.27
C MET A 1 100.12 -16.70 -32.62
N HIS A 2 99.91 -16.99 -31.34
CA HIS A 2 100.13 -18.33 -30.77
C HIS A 2 99.22 -18.49 -29.55
N GLY A 3 98.24 -19.38 -29.69
CA GLY A 3 97.25 -19.71 -28.67
C GLY A 3 97.89 -20.55 -27.56
N LYS A 4 97.54 -20.23 -26.31
CA LYS A 4 97.93 -21.00 -25.13
C LYS A 4 97.12 -22.30 -25.08
N PRO A 5 97.74 -23.46 -24.81
CA PRO A 5 97.03 -24.72 -24.66
C PRO A 5 96.36 -24.77 -23.29
N VAL A 6 95.06 -25.08 -23.28
CA VAL A 6 94.28 -25.37 -22.07
C VAL A 6 94.50 -26.83 -21.72
N THR A 7 95.37 -27.11 -20.75
CA THR A 7 95.45 -28.44 -20.11
C THR A 7 94.54 -28.45 -18.89
N THR A 8 93.24 -28.67 -19.09
CA THR A 8 92.31 -29.05 -18.02
C THR A 8 92.55 -30.51 -17.64
N SER A 9 93.15 -30.73 -16.47
CA SER A 9 93.33 -32.06 -15.87
C SER A 9 91.98 -32.69 -15.51
N PHE A 10 91.79 -33.98 -15.78
CA PHE A 10 90.61 -34.77 -15.39
C PHE A 10 90.24 -34.61 -13.91
N ALA A 11 91.24 -34.45 -13.02
CA ALA A 11 91.01 -34.21 -11.59
C ALA A 11 90.29 -32.88 -11.31
N SER A 12 90.60 -31.83 -12.09
CA SER A 12 89.93 -30.53 -11.96
C SER A 12 88.47 -30.55 -12.44
N ILE A 13 88.17 -31.43 -13.40
CA ILE A 13 86.80 -31.65 -13.91
C ILE A 13 85.98 -32.43 -12.87
N HIS A 14 86.55 -33.48 -12.27
CA HIS A 14 85.90 -34.23 -11.19
C HIS A 14 85.65 -33.38 -9.94
N GLN A 15 86.60 -32.51 -9.56
CA GLN A 15 86.43 -31.63 -8.41
C GLN A 15 85.38 -30.54 -8.66
N ARG A 16 85.33 -29.96 -9.87
CA ARG A 16 84.26 -29.02 -10.25
C ARG A 16 82.89 -29.70 -10.31
N ARG A 17 82.84 -30.95 -10.77
CA ARG A 17 81.60 -31.73 -10.80
C ARG A 17 81.09 -32.06 -9.39
N ALA A 18 81.95 -32.50 -8.48
CA ALA A 18 81.58 -32.75 -7.09
C ALA A 18 81.09 -31.48 -6.37
N ALA A 19 81.76 -30.35 -6.58
CA ALA A 19 81.32 -29.07 -6.04
C ALA A 19 79.98 -28.59 -6.61
N ALA A 20 79.74 -28.79 -7.92
CA ALA A 20 78.47 -28.47 -8.55
C ALA A 20 77.34 -29.41 -8.08
N GLU A 21 77.60 -30.70 -7.90
CA GLU A 21 76.64 -31.68 -7.35
C GLU A 21 76.26 -31.32 -5.91
N GLN A 22 77.22 -30.91 -5.09
CA GLN A 22 76.98 -30.46 -3.72
C GLN A 22 76.18 -29.14 -3.68
N GLN A 23 76.52 -28.17 -4.54
CA GLN A 23 75.78 -26.93 -4.67
C GLN A 23 74.33 -27.15 -5.11
N ILE A 24 74.08 -28.09 -6.03
CA ILE A 24 72.72 -28.48 -6.44
C ILE A 24 71.98 -29.12 -5.26
N GLN A 25 72.64 -29.99 -4.48
CA GLN A 25 72.04 -30.61 -3.29
C GLN A 25 71.64 -29.58 -2.24
N ASP A 26 72.51 -28.62 -1.94
CA ASP A 26 72.23 -27.55 -0.98
C ASP A 26 71.07 -26.66 -1.45
N GLN A 27 71.00 -26.34 -2.74
CA GLN A 27 69.88 -25.60 -3.34
C GLN A 27 68.56 -26.39 -3.30
N LEU A 28 68.61 -27.70 -3.52
CA LEU A 28 67.44 -28.57 -3.49
C LEU A 28 66.90 -28.68 -2.05
N GLN A 29 67.78 -28.76 -1.07
CA GLN A 29 67.42 -28.77 0.35
C GLN A 29 66.81 -27.43 0.78
N ALA A 30 67.43 -26.30 0.41
CA ALA A 30 66.89 -24.98 0.69
C ALA A 30 65.48 -24.79 0.07
N CYS A 31 65.29 -25.25 -1.18
CA CYS A 31 63.99 -25.20 -1.85
C CYS A 31 62.94 -26.10 -1.16
N GLN A 32 63.33 -27.26 -0.62
CA GLN A 32 62.43 -28.12 0.15
C GLN A 32 62.01 -27.48 1.49
N GLU A 33 62.95 -26.82 2.18
CA GLU A 33 62.68 -26.08 3.43
C GLU A 33 61.77 -24.87 3.19
N GLU A 34 62.01 -24.11 2.11
CA GLU A 34 61.11 -23.04 1.67
C GLU A 34 59.72 -23.57 1.30
N GLN A 35 59.64 -24.69 0.56
CA GLN A 35 58.37 -25.31 0.20
C GLN A 35 57.60 -25.77 1.44
N ALA A 36 58.28 -26.33 2.44
CA ALA A 36 57.67 -26.72 3.71
C ALA A 36 57.13 -25.49 4.46
N THR A 37 57.90 -24.40 4.50
CA THR A 37 57.49 -23.14 5.13
C THR A 37 56.28 -22.52 4.44
N VAL A 38 56.29 -22.46 3.10
CA VAL A 38 55.16 -21.95 2.31
C VAL A 38 53.90 -22.80 2.57
N ARG A 39 54.02 -24.13 2.60
CA ARG A 39 52.88 -25.01 2.92
C ARG A 39 52.31 -24.74 4.31
N MET A 40 53.16 -24.54 5.33
CA MET A 40 52.68 -24.16 6.67
C MET A 40 51.96 -22.82 6.65
N THR A 41 52.54 -21.78 6.03
CA THR A 41 51.90 -20.46 5.96
C THR A 41 50.57 -20.48 5.21
N LEU A 42 50.47 -21.26 4.12
CA LEU A 42 49.22 -21.48 3.41
C LEU A 42 48.17 -22.13 4.30
N SER A 43 48.55 -23.14 5.09
CA SER A 43 47.61 -23.78 6.02
C SER A 43 47.14 -22.83 7.13
N GLU A 44 48.02 -21.97 7.64
CA GLU A 44 47.66 -20.96 8.64
C GLU A 44 46.73 -19.89 8.06
N LEU A 45 47.00 -19.42 6.83
CA LEU A 45 46.13 -18.47 6.14
C LEU A 45 44.76 -19.07 5.82
N GLN A 46 44.70 -20.35 5.45
CA GLN A 46 43.42 -21.07 5.26
C GLN A 46 42.62 -21.12 6.56
N GLN A 47 43.24 -21.48 7.68
CA GLN A 47 42.57 -21.47 8.99
C GLN A 47 42.06 -20.08 9.38
N ARG A 48 42.83 -19.02 9.09
CA ARG A 48 42.38 -17.63 9.35
C ARG A 48 41.22 -17.24 8.46
N LEU A 49 41.22 -17.63 7.19
CA LEU A 49 40.10 -17.39 6.27
C LEU A 49 38.83 -18.07 6.78
N ASP A 50 38.90 -19.34 7.15
CA ASP A 50 37.76 -20.09 7.69
C ASP A 50 37.23 -19.46 8.98
N HIS A 51 38.13 -18.97 9.84
CA HIS A 51 37.73 -18.25 11.06
C HIS A 51 37.00 -16.94 10.76
N LEU A 52 37.49 -16.15 9.80
CA LEU A 52 36.84 -14.89 9.40
C LEU A 52 35.49 -15.11 8.72
N LEU A 53 35.36 -16.14 7.88
CA LEU A 53 34.08 -16.51 7.27
C LEU A 53 33.05 -16.94 8.32
N ASN A 54 33.46 -17.73 9.31
CA ASN A 54 32.60 -18.11 10.43
C ASN A 54 32.19 -16.89 11.28
N TYR A 55 33.12 -15.97 11.52
CA TYR A 55 32.84 -14.74 12.26
C TYR A 55 31.86 -13.83 11.50
N GLN A 56 32.04 -13.66 10.19
CA GLN A 56 31.12 -12.92 9.33
C GLN A 56 29.72 -13.55 9.35
N SER A 57 29.64 -14.88 9.24
CA SER A 57 28.35 -15.59 9.32
C SER A 57 27.65 -15.31 10.65
N ARG A 58 28.38 -15.35 11.76
CA ARG A 58 27.82 -15.08 13.09
C ARG A 58 27.34 -13.63 13.24
N LEU A 59 28.12 -12.66 12.78
CA LEU A 59 27.72 -11.25 12.79
C LEU A 59 26.45 -11.01 11.97
N ASN A 60 26.33 -11.64 10.80
CA ASN A 60 25.13 -11.55 9.98
C ASN A 60 23.90 -12.12 10.69
N THR A 61 24.06 -13.24 11.42
CA THR A 61 22.98 -13.80 12.25
C THR A 61 22.60 -12.85 13.39
N GLU A 62 23.57 -12.31 14.13
CA GLU A 62 23.32 -11.37 15.23
C GLU A 62 22.64 -10.07 14.72
N LEU A 63 23.05 -9.56 13.56
CA LEU A 63 22.40 -8.41 12.91
C LEU A 63 20.95 -8.71 12.51
N ALA A 64 20.68 -9.90 11.95
CA ALA A 64 19.32 -10.30 11.59
C ALA A 64 18.42 -10.42 12.84
N GLU A 65 18.94 -10.97 13.94
CA GLU A 65 18.19 -11.05 15.21
C GLU A 65 17.87 -9.66 15.79
N VAL A 66 18.83 -8.73 15.76
CA VAL A 66 18.62 -7.36 16.24
C VAL A 66 17.60 -6.62 15.37
N ALA A 67 17.70 -6.75 14.05
CA ALA A 67 16.72 -6.17 13.12
C ALA A 67 15.31 -6.71 13.40
N GLN A 68 15.17 -8.03 13.57
CA GLN A 68 13.89 -8.66 13.87
C GLN A 68 13.28 -8.16 15.18
N ARG A 69 14.09 -7.95 16.22
CA ARG A 69 13.62 -7.37 17.50
C ARG A 69 13.15 -5.93 17.32
N SER A 70 13.93 -5.11 16.61
CA SER A 70 13.55 -3.72 16.30
C SER A 70 12.20 -3.66 15.59
N PHE A 71 12.00 -4.50 14.57
CA PHE A 71 10.74 -4.57 13.84
C PHE A 71 9.55 -5.03 14.71
N ALA A 72 9.79 -5.95 15.65
CA ALA A 72 8.76 -6.39 16.60
C ALA A 72 8.38 -5.27 17.60
N GLU A 73 9.34 -4.47 18.04
CA GLU A 73 9.09 -3.30 18.90
C GLU A 73 8.31 -2.21 18.17
N GLU A 74 8.67 -1.91 16.91
CA GLU A 74 7.91 -1.00 16.04
C GLU A 74 6.47 -1.47 15.84
N ARG A 75 6.25 -2.77 15.59
CA ARG A 75 4.90 -3.36 15.52
C ARG A 75 4.12 -3.13 16.81
N ALA A 76 4.71 -3.44 17.98
CA ALA A 76 4.01 -3.31 19.25
C ALA A 76 3.63 -1.84 19.57
N ALA A 77 4.49 -0.89 19.22
CA ALA A 77 4.19 0.53 19.33
C ALA A 77 3.02 0.93 18.42
N ALA A 78 3.03 0.48 17.15
CA ALA A 78 1.96 0.77 16.21
C ALA A 78 0.60 0.19 16.66
N VAL A 79 0.57 -1.04 17.18
CA VAL A 79 -0.65 -1.63 17.76
C VAL A 79 -1.20 -0.76 18.88
N THR A 80 -0.34 -0.37 19.82
CA THR A 80 -0.74 0.46 20.97
C THR A 80 -1.32 1.80 20.55
N ALA A 81 -0.73 2.42 19.53
CA ALA A 81 -1.16 3.72 19.02
C ALA A 81 -2.48 3.62 18.22
N LEU A 82 -2.68 2.55 17.44
CA LEU A 82 -3.96 2.25 16.80
C LEU A 82 -5.06 1.96 17.84
N ASP A 83 -4.78 1.15 18.86
CA ASP A 83 -5.74 0.88 19.94
C ASP A 83 -6.17 2.16 20.67
N ALA A 84 -5.25 3.09 20.90
CA ALA A 84 -5.56 4.39 21.49
C ALA A 84 -6.51 5.23 20.61
N SER A 85 -6.35 5.18 19.28
CA SER A 85 -7.25 5.86 18.35
C SER A 85 -8.64 5.22 18.35
N PHE A 86 -8.71 3.88 18.36
CA PHE A 86 -9.99 3.17 18.47
C PHE A 86 -10.71 3.47 19.80
N ALA A 87 -9.98 3.52 20.92
CA ALA A 87 -10.53 3.90 22.21
C ALA A 87 -11.09 5.33 22.20
N SER A 88 -10.40 6.27 21.53
CA SER A 88 -10.90 7.64 21.33
C SER A 88 -12.19 7.66 20.49
N PHE A 89 -12.28 6.81 19.47
CA PHE A 89 -13.49 6.63 18.66
C PHE A 89 -14.66 6.10 19.50
N LEU A 90 -14.42 5.13 20.38
CA LEU A 90 -15.43 4.59 21.29
C LEU A 90 -15.95 5.63 22.29
N GLN A 91 -15.08 6.51 22.80
CA GLN A 91 -15.48 7.58 23.73
C GLN A 91 -16.48 8.55 23.10
N LEU A 92 -16.40 8.78 21.77
CA LEU A 92 -17.35 9.63 21.05
C LEU A 92 -18.68 8.96 20.72
N CYS A 93 -18.82 7.65 20.94
CA CYS A 93 -20.05 6.96 20.64
C CYS A 93 -21.27 7.57 21.36
N ALA A 94 -21.12 7.92 22.65
CA ALA A 94 -22.21 8.52 23.42
C ALA A 94 -22.64 9.88 22.82
N TYR A 95 -21.66 10.67 22.39
CA TYR A 95 -21.90 11.94 21.69
C TYR A 95 -22.66 11.72 20.38
N TRP A 96 -22.19 10.81 19.51
CA TRP A 96 -22.85 10.55 18.23
C TRP A 96 -24.26 9.98 18.38
N LEU A 97 -24.48 9.09 19.36
CA LEU A 97 -25.82 8.59 19.66
C LEU A 97 -26.75 9.73 20.11
N ALA A 98 -26.25 10.64 20.94
CA ALA A 98 -27.01 11.81 21.34
C ALA A 98 -27.31 12.70 20.12
N GLN A 99 -26.31 12.99 19.29
CA GLN A 99 -26.42 13.77 18.06
C GLN A 99 -27.48 13.21 17.08
N ALA A 100 -27.46 11.90 16.83
CA ALA A 100 -28.47 11.25 16.00
C ALA A 100 -29.88 11.33 16.60
N ARG A 101 -30.02 11.30 17.93
CA ARG A 101 -31.30 11.53 18.61
C ARG A 101 -31.77 12.97 18.43
N PHE A 102 -30.88 13.96 18.54
CA PHE A 102 -31.21 15.37 18.28
C PHE A 102 -31.69 15.59 16.85
N GLU A 103 -31.04 15.00 15.86
CA GLU A 103 -31.47 15.13 14.47
C GLU A 103 -32.90 14.61 14.26
N ARG A 104 -33.26 13.47 14.85
CA ARG A 104 -34.64 12.96 14.80
C ARG A 104 -35.63 13.88 15.50
N GLN A 105 -35.27 14.43 16.65
CA GLN A 105 -36.12 15.39 17.38
C GLN A 105 -36.30 16.69 16.59
N MET A 106 -35.23 17.18 15.95
CA MET A 106 -35.25 18.33 15.06
C MET A 106 -36.15 18.10 13.84
N GLN A 107 -36.00 16.96 13.16
CA GLN A 107 -36.87 16.59 12.04
C GLN A 107 -38.34 16.50 12.47
N ALA A 108 -38.61 15.94 13.65
CA ALA A 108 -39.97 15.88 14.20
C ALA A 108 -40.54 17.29 14.47
N LEU A 109 -39.73 18.23 14.97
CA LEU A 109 -40.15 19.62 15.14
C LEU A 109 -40.46 20.30 13.81
N TYR A 110 -39.61 20.12 12.79
CA TYR A 110 -39.88 20.67 11.44
C TYR A 110 -41.13 20.05 10.80
N ALA A 111 -41.40 18.77 11.04
CA ALA A 111 -42.61 18.12 10.57
C ALA A 111 -43.87 18.66 11.27
N GLN A 112 -43.78 18.99 12.56
CA GLN A 112 -44.87 19.58 13.33
C GLN A 112 -45.10 21.06 12.99
N ASP A 113 -44.03 21.81 12.71
CA ASP A 113 -44.08 23.23 12.37
C ASP A 113 -43.28 23.54 11.10
N PRO A 114 -43.91 23.41 9.91
CA PRO A 114 -43.26 23.72 8.64
C PRO A 114 -42.84 25.20 8.49
N ALA A 115 -43.36 26.09 9.35
CA ALA A 115 -43.00 27.51 9.36
C ALA A 115 -41.86 27.83 10.34
N LEU A 116 -41.25 26.81 10.96
CA LEU A 116 -40.19 26.97 11.94
C LEU A 116 -39.00 27.79 11.42
N ASP A 117 -38.57 27.56 10.17
CA ASP A 117 -37.49 28.35 9.54
C ASP A 117 -37.80 29.85 9.51
N LYS A 118 -39.04 30.22 9.17
CA LYS A 118 -39.47 31.62 9.13
C LYS A 118 -39.50 32.23 10.54
N LYS A 119 -39.84 31.43 11.56
CA LYS A 119 -39.83 31.87 12.96
C LYS A 119 -38.40 32.07 13.47
N ILE A 120 -37.48 31.17 13.10
CA ILE A 120 -36.05 31.30 13.42
C ILE A 120 -35.48 32.58 12.77
N GLU A 121 -35.75 32.78 11.49
CA GLU A 121 -35.30 33.98 10.75
C GLU A 121 -35.90 35.26 11.36
N ALA A 122 -37.19 35.25 11.70
CA ALA A 122 -37.85 36.38 12.36
C ALA A 122 -37.24 36.69 13.73
N HIS A 123 -36.92 35.66 14.53
CA HIS A 123 -36.24 35.83 15.82
C HIS A 123 -34.82 36.41 15.64
N GLN A 124 -34.04 35.93 14.67
CA GLN A 124 -32.70 36.43 14.40
C GLN A 124 -32.71 37.89 13.92
N LYS A 125 -33.61 38.24 13.00
CA LYS A 125 -33.79 39.62 12.53
C LYS A 125 -34.28 40.54 13.64
N ALA A 126 -35.24 40.08 14.45
CA ALA A 126 -35.74 40.86 15.56
C ALA A 126 -34.65 41.07 16.61
N ALA A 127 -33.83 40.06 16.94
CA ALA A 127 -32.76 40.19 17.92
C ALA A 127 -31.58 41.06 17.46
N SER A 128 -31.21 41.03 16.17
CA SER A 128 -30.08 41.81 15.62
C SER A 128 -30.47 43.21 15.16
N GLY A 129 -31.73 43.44 14.79
CA GLY A 129 -32.21 44.70 14.23
C GLY A 129 -32.71 45.74 15.23
N VAL A 130 -32.82 45.39 16.53
CA VAL A 130 -33.40 46.30 17.55
C VAL A 130 -32.63 47.62 17.63
N GLU A 131 -31.30 47.57 17.65
CA GLU A 131 -30.48 48.78 17.85
C GLU A 131 -30.58 49.73 16.65
N ALA A 132 -30.45 49.22 15.43
CA ALA A 132 -30.55 50.03 14.21
C ALA A 132 -31.95 50.63 13.99
N TYR A 133 -33.01 49.91 14.39
CA TYR A 133 -34.38 50.39 14.24
C TYR A 133 -34.70 51.49 15.28
N LEU A 134 -34.15 51.40 16.50
CA LEU A 134 -34.37 52.36 17.59
C LEU A 134 -33.70 53.72 17.37
N GLU A 135 -32.59 53.78 16.63
CA GLU A 135 -31.92 55.05 16.30
C GLU A 135 -32.80 56.00 15.48
N SER A 136 -33.60 55.43 14.57
CA SER A 136 -34.53 56.17 13.68
C SER A 136 -35.82 56.65 14.36
N ILE A 137 -36.08 56.24 15.60
CA ILE A 137 -37.33 56.51 16.33
C ILE A 137 -37.14 57.72 17.26
N PRO A 138 -38.11 58.66 17.30
CA PRO A 138 -38.10 59.79 18.24
C PRO A 138 -37.92 59.33 19.69
N GLU A 139 -37.06 60.01 20.46
CA GLU A 139 -36.72 59.64 21.85
C GLU A 139 -37.95 59.39 22.74
N MET A 140 -39.01 60.18 22.56
CA MET A 140 -40.24 60.07 23.35
C MET A 140 -41.02 58.76 23.11
N LEU A 141 -40.78 58.09 21.98
CA LEU A 141 -41.42 56.83 21.61
C LEU A 141 -40.49 55.63 21.77
N ARG A 142 -39.17 55.84 21.94
CA ARG A 142 -38.19 54.75 22.06
C ARG A 142 -38.57 53.76 23.16
N LEU A 143 -38.91 54.22 24.35
CA LEU A 143 -39.24 53.32 25.47
C LEU A 143 -40.43 52.40 25.14
N ALA A 144 -41.49 52.96 24.56
CA ALA A 144 -42.70 52.21 24.21
C ALA A 144 -42.45 51.22 23.05
N VAL A 145 -41.67 51.64 22.03
CA VAL A 145 -41.31 50.76 20.92
C VAL A 145 -40.35 49.66 21.38
N THR A 146 -39.36 49.96 22.23
CA THR A 146 -38.47 48.95 22.80
C THR A 146 -39.26 47.89 23.58
N GLN A 147 -40.22 48.30 24.42
CA GLN A 147 -41.07 47.36 25.15
C GLN A 147 -41.93 46.49 24.22
N ALA A 148 -42.53 47.09 23.18
CA ALA A 148 -43.33 46.35 22.22
C ALA A 148 -42.49 45.33 21.42
N VAL A 149 -41.30 45.74 20.96
CA VAL A 149 -40.35 44.88 20.25
C VAL A 149 -39.86 43.75 21.17
N GLN A 150 -39.51 44.04 22.43
CA GLN A 150 -39.13 43.03 23.42
C GLN A 150 -40.26 42.02 23.68
N THR A 151 -41.50 42.48 23.79
CA THR A 151 -42.66 41.60 24.01
C THR A 151 -42.86 40.64 22.83
N GLU A 152 -42.70 41.13 21.60
CA GLU A 152 -42.85 40.28 20.42
C GLU A 152 -41.65 39.33 20.23
N ILE A 153 -40.43 39.77 20.58
CA ILE A 153 -39.25 38.89 20.66
C ILE A 153 -39.50 37.77 21.68
N GLU A 154 -40.01 38.08 22.86
CA GLU A 154 -40.31 37.09 23.90
C GLU A 154 -41.38 36.08 23.45
N LYS A 155 -42.40 36.55 22.73
CA LYS A 155 -43.44 35.69 22.17
C LYS A 155 -42.90 34.75 21.09
N ILE A 156 -42.06 35.25 20.18
CA ILE A 156 -41.38 34.40 19.19
C ILE A 156 -40.42 33.42 19.90
N ARG A 157 -39.71 33.87 20.94
CA ARG A 157 -38.83 33.02 21.75
C ARG A 157 -39.59 31.88 22.43
N HIS A 158 -40.77 32.13 22.98
CA HIS A 158 -41.63 31.07 23.55
C HIS A 158 -42.06 30.05 22.50
N GLN A 159 -42.38 30.49 21.28
CA GLN A 159 -42.72 29.59 20.17
C GLN A 159 -41.52 28.76 19.71
N LEU A 160 -40.31 29.32 19.82
CA LEU A 160 -39.04 28.65 19.51
C LEU A 160 -38.44 27.88 20.69
N ALA A 161 -39.05 27.89 21.88
CA ALA A 161 -38.46 27.29 23.08
C ALA A 161 -38.03 25.82 22.88
N PRO A 162 -38.85 24.93 22.27
CA PRO A 162 -38.42 23.55 22.02
C PRO A 162 -37.19 23.46 21.12
N TRP A 163 -37.07 24.34 20.12
CA TRP A 163 -35.90 24.39 19.25
C TRP A 163 -34.66 24.92 19.99
N LEU A 164 -34.82 26.00 20.77
CA LEU A 164 -33.75 26.59 21.57
C LEU A 164 -33.21 25.61 22.62
N ASP A 165 -34.09 24.84 23.26
CA ASP A 165 -33.73 23.83 24.25
C ASP A 165 -32.90 22.70 23.60
N LEU A 166 -33.28 22.23 22.41
CA LEU A 166 -32.48 21.25 21.67
C LEU A 166 -31.11 21.80 21.26
N GLN A 167 -31.03 23.07 20.83
CA GLN A 167 -29.74 23.70 20.52
C GLN A 167 -28.86 23.85 21.77
N GLN A 168 -29.44 24.10 22.94
CA GLN A 168 -28.72 24.19 24.20
C GLN A 168 -28.21 22.80 24.63
N GLN A 169 -29.08 21.79 24.62
CA GLN A 169 -28.69 20.40 24.94
C GLN A 169 -27.56 19.90 24.04
N ARG A 170 -27.60 20.24 22.75
CA ARG A 170 -26.52 19.94 21.81
C ARG A 170 -25.19 20.59 22.21
N ARG A 171 -25.19 21.85 22.65
CA ARG A 171 -23.97 22.54 23.12
C ARG A 171 -23.42 21.93 24.40
N ASP A 172 -24.29 21.46 25.27
CA ASP A 172 -23.92 20.87 26.55
C ASP A 172 -23.32 19.45 26.39
N LEU A 173 -23.55 18.81 25.24
CA LEU A 173 -23.06 17.46 24.92
C LEU A 173 -21.70 17.40 24.26
N ARG A 174 -20.98 18.53 24.19
CA ARG A 174 -19.65 18.56 23.60
C ARG A 174 -18.75 17.49 24.24
N PRO A 175 -18.01 16.73 23.42
CA PRO A 175 -17.13 15.70 23.95
C PRO A 175 -16.04 16.32 24.83
N ASP A 176 -15.68 15.63 25.92
CA ASP A 176 -14.69 16.07 26.91
C ASP A 176 -13.23 16.04 26.40
N GLY A 177 -13.02 15.80 25.10
CA GLY A 177 -11.69 15.75 24.51
C GLY A 177 -11.69 15.65 22.99
N PRO A 178 -10.51 15.80 22.37
CA PRO A 178 -10.38 15.63 20.93
C PRO A 178 -10.48 14.16 20.52
N LEU A 179 -11.00 13.92 19.33
CA LEU A 179 -10.85 12.66 18.62
C LEU A 179 -9.39 12.48 18.21
N ALA A 180 -8.70 11.53 18.83
CA ALA A 180 -7.37 11.12 18.43
C ALA A 180 -7.48 10.16 17.24
N ILE A 181 -6.97 10.59 16.09
CA ILE A 181 -6.88 9.77 14.89
C ILE A 181 -5.41 9.44 14.68
N GLN A 182 -5.05 8.16 14.75
CA GLN A 182 -3.68 7.71 14.56
C GLN A 182 -3.51 7.11 13.17
N LEU A 183 -2.65 7.71 12.34
CA LEU A 183 -2.23 7.18 11.04
C LEU A 183 -0.84 6.56 11.16
N MET A 184 -0.66 5.32 10.66
CA MET A 184 0.67 4.72 10.49
C MET A 184 1.14 4.89 9.06
N LEU A 185 2.21 5.65 8.82
CA LEU A 185 2.88 5.72 7.52
C LEU A 185 3.92 4.61 7.41
N VAL A 186 3.61 3.59 6.62
CA VAL A 186 4.59 2.60 6.21
C VAL A 186 5.33 3.15 5.00
N GLN A 187 6.63 3.38 5.14
CA GLN A 187 7.47 3.87 4.04
C GLN A 187 8.19 2.69 3.39
N PRO A 188 8.06 2.46 2.08
CA PRO A 188 9.08 1.74 1.34
C PRO A 188 10.24 2.70 1.00
N ALA A 189 11.42 2.13 0.78
CA ALA A 189 12.57 2.83 0.24
C ALA A 189 12.23 3.53 -1.10
N GLU A 190 12.63 4.80 -1.23
CA GLU A 190 12.74 5.62 -2.45
C GLU A 190 11.54 5.59 -3.44
N ASP A 191 10.41 6.15 -3.00
CA ASP A 191 9.63 7.22 -3.64
C ASP A 191 8.18 7.19 -3.13
N GLU A 192 7.80 8.23 -2.39
CA GLU A 192 6.45 8.79 -2.11
C GLU A 192 5.24 7.86 -1.83
N LEU A 193 5.37 6.53 -1.76
CA LEU A 193 4.26 5.63 -1.47
C LEU A 193 4.04 5.56 0.05
N LEU A 194 2.91 6.07 0.48
CA LEU A 194 2.46 6.09 1.86
C LEU A 194 1.38 5.02 2.00
N TYR A 195 1.63 4.01 2.82
CA TYR A 195 0.54 3.23 3.38
C TYR A 195 0.11 3.93 4.64
N TRP A 196 -1.10 4.48 4.69
CA TRP A 196 -1.67 4.94 5.96
C TRP A 196 -2.68 3.95 6.51
N VAL A 197 -2.83 3.93 7.83
CA VAL A 197 -3.58 2.89 8.54
C VAL A 197 -4.47 3.52 9.60
N LEU A 198 -5.77 3.22 9.59
CA LEU A 198 -6.70 3.61 10.64
C LEU A 198 -7.39 2.39 11.27
N PRO A 199 -7.57 2.36 12.59
CA PRO A 199 -8.26 1.28 13.27
C PRO A 199 -9.77 1.48 13.14
N PHE A 200 -10.45 0.43 12.67
CA PHE A 200 -11.90 0.35 12.63
C PHE A 200 -12.38 -0.90 13.35
N PRO A 201 -13.63 -0.93 13.86
CA PRO A 201 -14.15 -2.10 14.54
C PRO A 201 -14.05 -3.33 13.64
N ALA A 202 -13.33 -4.36 14.10
CA ALA A 202 -13.03 -5.55 13.32
C ALA A 202 -14.26 -6.35 12.91
N SER A 203 -15.30 -6.28 13.74
CA SER A 203 -16.60 -6.85 13.46
C SER A 203 -17.69 -5.95 14.01
N PRO A 204 -18.62 -5.46 13.16
CA PRO A 204 -19.85 -4.82 13.61
C PRO A 204 -20.62 -5.63 14.66
N MET A 205 -20.50 -6.96 14.60
CA MET A 205 -21.19 -7.90 15.51
C MET A 205 -20.59 -7.90 16.93
N SER A 206 -19.37 -7.40 17.11
CA SER A 206 -18.75 -7.22 18.42
C SER A 206 -19.25 -5.97 19.16
N LEU A 207 -19.89 -5.04 18.44
CA LEU A 207 -20.48 -3.84 19.00
C LEU A 207 -21.90 -4.12 19.49
N ALA A 208 -22.33 -3.41 20.54
CA ALA A 208 -23.72 -3.48 20.98
C ALA A 208 -24.66 -3.07 19.81
N PRO A 209 -25.85 -3.71 19.65
CA PRO A 209 -26.74 -3.47 18.51
C PRO A 209 -27.16 -2.00 18.33
N GLU A 210 -27.22 -1.25 19.44
CA GLU A 210 -27.57 0.16 19.45
C GLU A 210 -26.40 1.07 19.03
N VAL A 211 -25.17 0.59 19.18
CA VAL A 211 -23.90 1.31 18.95
C VAL A 211 -23.35 1.03 17.56
N ALA A 212 -23.50 -0.20 17.07
CA ALA A 212 -22.92 -0.63 15.79
C ALA A 212 -23.27 0.30 14.62
N PRO A 213 -24.55 0.73 14.41
CA PRO A 213 -24.90 1.54 13.26
C PRO A 213 -24.21 2.92 13.26
N ILE A 214 -24.14 3.58 14.42
CA ILE A 214 -23.57 4.93 14.51
C ILE A 214 -22.05 4.90 14.40
N MET A 215 -21.41 3.86 14.95
CA MET A 215 -19.97 3.65 14.85
C MET A 215 -19.55 3.36 13.41
N ILE A 216 -20.31 2.50 12.70
CA ILE A 216 -20.08 2.20 11.27
C ILE A 216 -20.30 3.46 10.43
N GLN A 217 -21.34 4.25 10.72
CA GLN A 217 -21.59 5.50 10.02
C GLN A 217 -20.43 6.49 10.20
N ALA A 218 -19.99 6.71 11.45
CA ALA A 218 -18.85 7.59 11.72
C ALA A 218 -17.58 7.07 11.03
N ALA A 219 -17.32 5.76 11.07
CA ALA A 219 -16.19 5.13 10.40
C ALA A 219 -16.22 5.37 8.88
N ASN A 220 -17.37 5.16 8.25
CA ASN A 220 -17.55 5.39 6.81
C ASN A 220 -17.30 6.86 6.43
N LEU A 221 -17.70 7.81 7.28
CA LEU A 221 -17.42 9.23 7.05
C LEU A 221 -15.92 9.54 7.12
N VAL A 222 -15.19 8.95 8.07
CA VAL A 222 -13.71 9.08 8.10
C VAL A 222 -13.07 8.46 6.87
N VAL A 223 -13.50 7.26 6.45
CA VAL A 223 -13.03 6.60 5.22
C VAL A 223 -13.28 7.48 4.00
N GLN A 224 -14.48 8.07 3.88
CA GLN A 224 -14.83 8.98 2.78
C GLN A 224 -13.99 10.25 2.81
N ALA A 225 -13.76 10.83 4.00
CA ALA A 225 -12.94 12.02 4.18
C ALA A 225 -11.48 11.76 3.78
N LEU A 226 -10.94 10.59 4.12
CA LEU A 226 -9.61 10.18 3.68
C LEU A 226 -9.56 9.94 2.16
N GLY A 227 -10.53 9.20 1.61
CA GLY A 227 -10.63 8.99 0.16
C GLY A 227 -10.77 10.31 -0.63
N GLY A 228 -11.32 11.36 -0.01
CA GLY A 228 -11.40 12.69 -0.59
C GLY A 228 -10.04 13.39 -0.76
N PHE A 229 -8.96 12.93 -0.11
CA PHE A 229 -7.65 13.55 -0.30
C PHE A 229 -7.15 13.40 -1.74
N GLY A 230 -7.50 12.32 -2.44
CA GLY A 230 -7.15 12.14 -3.86
C GLY A 230 -7.77 13.19 -4.80
N LYS A 231 -8.66 14.05 -4.31
CA LYS A 231 -9.19 15.21 -5.04
C LYS A 231 -8.34 16.46 -4.86
N HIS A 232 -7.42 16.47 -3.89
CA HIS A 232 -6.50 17.56 -3.64
C HIS A 232 -5.29 17.44 -4.57
N THR A 233 -4.75 18.56 -5.04
CA THR A 233 -3.65 18.58 -6.02
C THR A 233 -2.38 17.90 -5.53
N ASP A 234 -2.15 17.96 -4.22
CA ASP A 234 -0.92 17.48 -3.58
C ASP A 234 -0.98 15.99 -3.23
N TRP A 235 -2.14 15.34 -3.37
CA TRP A 235 -2.40 13.98 -2.94
C TRP A 235 -2.92 13.13 -4.09
N SER A 236 -2.33 11.95 -4.28
CA SER A 236 -2.92 10.85 -5.06
C SER A 236 -3.32 9.74 -4.09
N ILE A 237 -4.49 9.13 -4.29
CA ILE A 237 -4.88 7.89 -3.62
C ILE A 237 -5.16 6.86 -4.71
N ASP A 238 -4.33 5.84 -4.75
CA ASP A 238 -4.35 4.82 -5.80
C ASP A 238 -5.18 3.61 -5.38
N ASP A 239 -5.14 3.27 -4.09
CA ASP A 239 -5.89 2.17 -3.51
C ASP A 239 -6.38 2.49 -2.09
N LEU A 240 -7.55 1.98 -1.72
CA LEU A 240 -8.14 2.15 -0.39
C LEU A 240 -8.92 0.88 -0.04
N ASP A 241 -8.33 0.06 0.81
CA ASP A 241 -8.80 -1.28 1.15
C ASP A 241 -9.00 -1.44 2.66
N LEU A 242 -9.94 -2.29 3.04
CA LEU A 242 -10.06 -2.78 4.41
C LEU A 242 -9.26 -4.08 4.55
N ALA A 243 -8.29 -4.10 5.45
CA ALA A 243 -7.43 -5.24 5.71
C ALA A 243 -7.56 -5.70 7.18
N SER A 244 -7.05 -6.90 7.45
CA SER A 244 -6.78 -7.38 8.81
C SER A 244 -5.30 -7.19 9.10
N TRP A 245 -4.98 -6.56 10.22
CA TRP A 245 -3.62 -6.37 10.70
C TRP A 245 -3.59 -6.53 12.22
N ASP A 246 -2.77 -7.47 12.69
CA ASP A 246 -2.68 -7.86 14.10
C ASP A 246 -4.04 -8.13 14.80
N GLY A 247 -4.95 -8.81 14.11
CA GLY A 247 -6.29 -9.13 14.62
C GLY A 247 -7.27 -7.95 14.66
N SER A 248 -6.86 -6.77 14.21
CA SER A 248 -7.70 -5.58 14.06
C SER A 248 -8.08 -5.34 12.61
N SER A 249 -9.27 -4.80 12.35
CA SER A 249 -9.56 -4.27 11.01
C SER A 249 -8.95 -2.90 10.86
N VAL A 250 -8.20 -2.75 9.78
CA VAL A 250 -7.53 -1.52 9.45
C VAL A 250 -7.88 -1.09 8.04
N LEU A 251 -8.06 0.21 7.84
CA LEU A 251 -8.15 0.79 6.51
C LEU A 251 -6.73 1.08 6.03
N VAL A 252 -6.34 0.48 4.92
CA VAL A 252 -5.04 0.68 4.27
C VAL A 252 -5.28 1.45 3.00
N ALA A 253 -4.51 2.49 2.75
CA ALA A 253 -4.52 3.15 1.45
C ALA A 253 -3.12 3.33 0.92
N LEU A 254 -2.98 3.17 -0.40
CA LEU A 254 -1.78 3.55 -1.12
C LEU A 254 -1.94 5.00 -1.57
N ALA A 255 -1.16 5.90 -0.98
CA ALA A 255 -1.22 7.33 -1.27
C ALA A 255 0.15 7.87 -1.71
N THR A 256 0.14 8.89 -2.56
CA THR A 256 1.33 9.66 -2.95
C THR A 256 1.14 11.10 -2.51
N TYR A 257 2.14 11.70 -1.87
CA TYR A 257 2.10 13.11 -1.46
C TYR A 257 3.23 13.92 -2.11
N ARG A 258 2.87 15.03 -2.77
CA ARG A 258 3.78 15.90 -3.55
C ARG A 258 3.73 17.38 -3.14
N GLY A 259 3.08 17.69 -2.03
CA GLY A 259 2.95 19.07 -1.56
C GLY A 259 4.21 19.58 -0.85
N GLU A 260 4.32 20.90 -0.71
CA GLU A 260 5.47 21.56 -0.06
C GLU A 260 5.39 21.55 1.48
N VAL A 261 4.20 21.28 2.04
CA VAL A 261 3.94 21.27 3.48
C VAL A 261 4.24 19.86 4.03
N SER A 262 4.45 19.71 5.33
CA SER A 262 4.61 18.36 5.89
C SER A 262 3.34 17.52 5.69
N ILE A 263 3.51 16.21 5.47
CA ILE A 263 2.41 15.25 5.30
C ILE A 263 1.42 15.35 6.47
N GLU A 264 1.95 15.48 7.69
CA GLU A 264 1.19 15.56 8.93
C GLU A 264 0.27 16.78 8.96
N GLN A 265 0.80 17.94 8.58
CA GLN A 265 0.03 19.18 8.55
C GLN A 265 -0.97 19.20 7.38
N SER A 266 -0.60 18.70 6.21
CA SER A 266 -1.50 18.58 5.06
C SER A 266 -2.67 17.65 5.38
N ALA A 267 -2.39 16.46 5.89
CA ALA A 267 -3.41 15.48 6.24
C ALA A 267 -4.33 15.97 7.36
N ALA A 268 -3.79 16.61 8.40
CA ALA A 268 -4.60 17.16 9.49
C ALA A 268 -5.56 18.24 9.00
N ASN A 269 -5.09 19.14 8.14
CA ASN A 269 -5.92 20.22 7.61
C ASN A 269 -7.03 19.69 6.70
N LEU A 270 -6.71 18.76 5.79
CA LEU A 270 -7.69 18.18 4.87
C LEU A 270 -8.72 17.34 5.62
N LEU A 271 -8.29 16.48 6.54
CA LEU A 271 -9.22 15.67 7.33
C LEU A 271 -10.15 16.54 8.16
N LYS A 272 -9.62 17.60 8.78
CA LYS A 272 -10.42 18.56 9.54
C LYS A 272 -11.42 19.29 8.67
N GLN A 273 -11.02 19.72 7.48
CA GLN A 273 -11.92 20.41 6.55
C GLN A 273 -13.05 19.49 6.08
N GLN A 274 -12.74 18.24 5.74
CA GLN A 274 -13.73 17.28 5.22
C GLN A 274 -14.66 16.75 6.31
N LEU A 275 -14.18 16.52 7.53
CA LEU A 275 -15.05 16.09 8.63
C LEU A 275 -15.85 17.25 9.23
N ALA A 276 -15.38 18.50 9.16
CA ALA A 276 -16.13 19.64 9.68
C ALA A 276 -17.48 19.88 8.98
N THR A 277 -17.67 19.36 7.76
CA THR A 277 -18.95 19.43 7.05
C THR A 277 -19.95 18.37 7.52
N GLU A 278 -19.50 17.37 8.28
CA GLU A 278 -20.33 16.27 8.73
C GLU A 278 -20.96 16.54 10.11
N PRO A 279 -22.30 16.42 10.25
CA PRO A 279 -22.99 16.70 11.51
C PRO A 279 -22.49 15.91 12.72
N LEU A 280 -22.02 14.67 12.51
CA LEU A 280 -21.46 13.82 13.57
C LEU A 280 -20.13 14.32 14.10
N PHE A 281 -19.37 15.06 13.31
CA PHE A 281 -18.07 15.61 13.71
C PHE A 281 -18.15 17.12 14.00
N GLN A 282 -19.35 17.70 13.91
CA GLN A 282 -19.58 19.07 14.34
C GLN A 282 -19.21 19.22 15.83
N ASP A 283 -18.48 20.29 16.17
CA ASP A 283 -17.93 20.55 17.52
C ASP A 283 -16.91 19.51 18.05
N VAL A 284 -16.52 18.50 17.26
CA VAL A 284 -15.46 17.55 17.64
C VAL A 284 -14.09 18.15 17.30
N LEU A 285 -13.22 18.25 18.30
CA LEU A 285 -11.82 18.62 18.06
C LEU A 285 -11.08 17.41 17.49
N LEU A 286 -10.40 17.57 16.36
CA LEU A 286 -9.61 16.50 15.74
C LEU A 286 -8.14 16.66 16.12
N ASN A 287 -7.53 15.56 16.58
CA ASN A 287 -6.10 15.46 16.85
C ASN A 287 -5.52 14.33 16.00
N LEU A 288 -4.98 14.69 14.84
CA LEU A 288 -4.31 13.75 13.95
C LEU A 288 -2.87 13.52 14.42
N ARG A 289 -2.51 12.25 14.62
CA ARG A 289 -1.16 11.81 14.90
C ARG A 289 -0.70 10.91 13.79
N ILE A 290 0.53 11.11 13.35
CA ILE A 290 1.13 10.31 12.30
C ILE A 290 2.40 9.70 12.86
N GLU A 291 2.46 8.37 12.86
CA GLU A 291 3.66 7.60 13.20
C GLU A 291 4.23 6.95 11.95
N ARG A 292 5.53 6.72 11.94
CA ARG A 292 6.23 6.07 10.81
C ARG A 292 6.66 4.68 11.24
N MET A 293 6.56 3.74 10.32
CA MET A 293 6.88 2.33 10.55
C MET A 293 7.63 1.77 9.34
N SER A 294 8.59 0.88 9.59
CA SER A 294 9.26 0.13 8.53
C SER A 294 8.30 -0.85 7.84
N GLN A 295 8.57 -1.14 6.56
CA GLN A 295 7.81 -2.13 5.82
C GLN A 295 7.95 -3.52 6.44
N GLU A 296 9.12 -3.83 6.98
CA GLU A 296 9.41 -5.09 7.67
C GLU A 296 8.56 -5.23 8.94
N ALA A 297 8.48 -4.18 9.77
CA ALA A 297 7.61 -4.19 10.94
C ALA A 297 6.12 -4.28 10.57
N TRP A 298 5.72 -3.64 9.48
CA TRP A 298 4.36 -3.76 8.94
C TRP A 298 4.04 -5.21 8.53
N GLN A 299 4.95 -5.86 7.80
CA GLN A 299 4.80 -7.25 7.36
C GLN A 299 4.69 -8.23 8.53
N LEU A 300 5.35 -7.97 9.67
CA LEU A 300 5.22 -8.80 10.87
C LEU A 300 3.80 -8.85 11.43
N GLY A 301 2.97 -7.82 11.20
CA GLY A 301 1.56 -7.79 11.60
C GLY A 301 0.60 -8.18 10.48
N ALA A 302 1.08 -8.25 9.23
CA ALA A 302 0.25 -8.41 8.03
C ALA A 302 0.27 -9.84 7.46
N TYR A 303 -0.80 -10.15 6.72
CA TYR A 303 -0.99 -11.30 5.83
C TYR A 303 -1.52 -12.62 6.44
N GLN A 304 -2.80 -12.59 6.83
CA GLN A 304 -3.73 -13.61 6.35
C GLN A 304 -4.79 -12.88 5.53
N THR A 305 -4.78 -13.02 4.20
CA THR A 305 -5.98 -12.77 3.40
C THR A 305 -7.04 -13.74 3.90
N ALA A 306 -7.90 -13.26 4.80
CA ALA A 306 -9.14 -13.95 5.10
C ALA A 306 -9.88 -14.05 3.77
N THR A 307 -10.01 -15.27 3.25
CA THR A 307 -11.11 -15.60 2.37
C THR A 307 -12.38 -15.11 3.07
N LEU A 308 -12.97 -14.04 2.56
CA LEU A 308 -14.30 -13.62 2.95
C LEU A 308 -15.19 -14.88 2.88
N PRO A 309 -15.84 -15.31 3.97
CA PRO A 309 -16.98 -16.19 3.80
C PRO A 309 -17.98 -15.37 2.99
N SER A 310 -18.34 -15.87 1.81
CA SER A 310 -19.36 -15.30 0.96
C SER A 310 -20.61 -15.01 1.79
N VAL A 311 -20.85 -13.73 2.08
CA VAL A 311 -22.14 -13.31 2.63
C VAL A 311 -23.06 -13.15 1.44
N ASP A 312 -23.66 -14.27 1.05
CA ASP A 312 -24.96 -14.27 0.40
C ASP A 312 -25.96 -13.65 1.37
N LEU A 313 -26.24 -12.35 1.22
CA LEU A 313 -27.46 -11.72 1.70
C LEU A 313 -27.66 -10.39 0.96
N VAL A 314 -28.31 -10.51 -0.20
CA VAL A 314 -29.58 -9.89 -0.58
C VAL A 314 -29.59 -9.84 -2.12
N GLN A 315 -29.89 -10.97 -2.74
CA GLN A 315 -30.63 -10.97 -3.99
C GLN A 315 -31.79 -11.96 -3.87
N THR A 316 -32.97 -11.38 -3.96
CA THR A 316 -34.27 -12.04 -3.95
C THR A 316 -34.44 -12.96 -5.16
N THR A 317 -35.09 -14.09 -4.88
CA THR A 317 -35.97 -14.90 -5.76
C THR A 317 -35.38 -15.90 -6.79
N THR A 318 -35.57 -17.18 -6.42
CA THR A 318 -36.10 -18.34 -7.20
C THR A 318 -35.17 -19.26 -8.03
N PRO A 319 -35.51 -20.58 -8.14
CA PRO A 319 -34.58 -21.72 -8.11
C PRO A 319 -34.58 -22.58 -9.41
N GLU A 320 -33.87 -23.73 -9.34
CA GLU A 320 -33.69 -24.83 -10.33
C GLU A 320 -32.35 -24.73 -11.11
N ALA A 321 -31.52 -25.77 -11.32
CA ALA A 321 -31.63 -27.21 -11.11
C ALA A 321 -30.26 -27.91 -11.35
N ILE A 322 -29.99 -28.97 -10.57
CA ILE A 322 -29.38 -30.27 -10.94
C ILE A 322 -27.88 -30.34 -11.35
N GLY A 323 -27.14 -31.24 -10.68
CA GLY A 323 -26.14 -32.10 -11.34
C GLY A 323 -24.94 -32.54 -10.49
N ALA A 324 -24.97 -33.76 -9.96
CA ALA A 324 -23.83 -34.49 -9.38
C ALA A 324 -22.77 -34.84 -10.47
N GLU A 325 -21.53 -35.28 -10.21
CA GLU A 325 -21.14 -36.56 -9.58
C GLU A 325 -19.59 -36.70 -9.51
N LYS A 326 -19.13 -37.82 -8.92
CA LYS A 326 -17.79 -38.14 -8.36
C LYS A 326 -16.77 -38.78 -9.34
N ALA A 327 -15.55 -38.97 -8.79
CA ALA A 327 -14.57 -40.08 -8.97
C ALA A 327 -13.63 -39.97 -10.21
N ASP A 328 -12.38 -40.46 -10.24
CA ASP A 328 -11.55 -41.28 -9.36
C ASP A 328 -10.05 -41.15 -9.75
N GLU A 329 -9.20 -41.90 -9.05
CA GLU A 329 -7.73 -41.96 -8.92
C GLU A 329 -6.81 -42.16 -10.15
N ALA A 330 -5.60 -41.58 -10.02
CA ALA A 330 -4.22 -42.04 -10.30
C ALA A 330 -3.79 -42.61 -11.68
N ASP A 331 -2.72 -42.01 -12.25
CA ASP A 331 -1.55 -42.76 -12.74
C ASP A 331 -0.27 -41.90 -12.83
N ASP A 332 0.88 -42.51 -12.55
CA ASP A 332 2.24 -41.95 -12.51
C ASP A 332 2.73 -41.52 -13.91
N GLN A 333 3.03 -40.22 -14.10
CA GLN A 333 3.90 -39.73 -15.18
C GLN A 333 4.85 -38.63 -14.67
N ALA A 334 6.07 -38.64 -15.20
CA ALA A 334 7.14 -37.67 -14.93
C ALA A 334 6.65 -36.22 -15.10
N PRO A 335 7.21 -35.23 -14.36
CA PRO A 335 6.67 -33.88 -14.34
C PRO A 335 7.04 -33.15 -15.64
N GLU A 336 6.24 -33.34 -16.68
CA GLU A 336 6.04 -32.32 -17.70
C GLU A 336 5.25 -31.20 -17.02
N GLY A 337 5.78 -29.97 -17.07
CA GLY A 337 5.25 -28.83 -16.32
C GLY A 337 3.80 -28.52 -16.68
N GLU A 338 2.86 -29.11 -15.95
CA GLU A 338 1.46 -28.70 -15.93
C GLU A 338 1.39 -27.28 -15.37
N LEU A 339 1.20 -26.31 -16.26
CA LEU A 339 0.68 -24.99 -15.91
C LEU A 339 -0.78 -25.17 -15.46
N ALA A 340 -0.96 -25.70 -14.25
CA ALA A 340 -2.22 -25.62 -13.54
C ALA A 340 -2.50 -24.13 -13.24
N SER A 341 -3.46 -23.57 -13.98
CA SER A 341 -4.37 -22.42 -13.72
C SER A 341 -3.95 -21.16 -12.94
N ASP A 342 -2.79 -21.08 -12.31
CA ASP A 342 -2.55 -20.21 -11.14
C ASP A 342 -1.59 -19.05 -11.45
N TRP A 343 -1.32 -18.79 -12.73
CA TRP A 343 -0.50 -17.63 -13.12
C TRP A 343 -1.28 -16.31 -13.13
N PHE A 344 -2.62 -16.36 -13.14
CA PHE A 344 -3.50 -15.19 -13.03
C PHE A 344 -4.61 -15.41 -11.97
N THR A 345 -4.96 -14.35 -11.26
CA THR A 345 -6.06 -14.33 -10.28
C THR A 345 -7.23 -13.47 -10.76
N SER A 346 -8.40 -13.58 -10.12
CA SER A 346 -9.54 -12.72 -10.42
C SER A 346 -9.27 -11.23 -10.14
N SER A 347 -8.37 -10.93 -9.20
CA SER A 347 -7.87 -9.57 -8.93
C SER A 347 -7.04 -9.03 -10.09
N ASP A 348 -6.32 -9.89 -10.80
CA ASP A 348 -5.50 -9.52 -11.95
C ASP A 348 -6.35 -9.10 -13.17
N LEU A 349 -7.49 -9.75 -13.36
CA LEU A 349 -8.47 -9.38 -14.38
C LEU A 349 -9.08 -8.00 -14.12
N LYS A 350 -9.28 -7.64 -12.84
CA LYS A 350 -9.77 -6.30 -12.45
C LYS A 350 -8.73 -5.22 -12.71
N LEU A 351 -7.44 -5.51 -12.48
CA LEU A 351 -6.34 -4.59 -12.79
C LEU A 351 -6.19 -4.34 -14.30
N TRP A 352 -6.40 -5.37 -15.13
CA TRP A 352 -6.32 -5.29 -16.58
C TRP A 352 -7.41 -4.44 -17.26
N SER A 353 -8.53 -4.23 -16.57
CA SER A 353 -9.70 -3.49 -17.06
C SER A 353 -9.79 -2.06 -16.51
N ARG A 354 -8.92 -1.67 -15.56
CA ARG A 354 -8.89 -0.34 -14.95
C ARG A 354 -8.30 0.67 -15.95
N LYS A 355 -9.07 1.71 -16.30
CA LYS A 355 -8.51 2.89 -16.99
C LYS A 355 -7.67 3.67 -15.97
N GLN A 356 -6.35 3.61 -16.10
CA GLN A 356 -5.43 4.44 -15.33
C GLN A 356 -5.13 5.72 -16.10
N SER A 357 -5.06 6.85 -15.39
CA SER A 357 -4.53 8.10 -15.94
C SER A 357 -3.00 8.02 -15.93
N GLY A 358 -2.43 7.75 -17.11
CA GLY A 358 -0.98 7.70 -17.34
C GLY A 358 -0.68 7.92 -18.82
N LYS A 359 0.60 8.17 -19.15
CA LYS A 359 1.06 8.40 -20.54
C LYS A 359 0.97 7.17 -21.45
N LEU A 360 0.84 5.97 -20.87
CA LEU A 360 0.76 4.72 -21.61
C LEU A 360 -0.68 4.43 -22.02
N THR A 361 -0.89 3.96 -23.24
CA THR A 361 -2.20 3.48 -23.68
C THR A 361 -2.63 2.27 -22.85
N PRO A 362 -3.94 2.00 -22.68
CA PRO A 362 -4.42 0.81 -21.97
C PRO A 362 -3.80 -0.50 -22.47
N GLN A 363 -3.38 -0.55 -23.73
CA GLN A 363 -2.76 -1.71 -24.34
C GLN A 363 -1.28 -1.88 -23.95
N GLU A 364 -0.51 -0.79 -23.90
CA GLU A 364 0.88 -0.81 -23.42
C GLU A 364 0.95 -1.16 -21.93
N GLN A 365 -0.03 -0.72 -21.14
CA GLN A 365 -0.15 -1.08 -19.73
C GLN A 365 -0.40 -2.59 -19.55
N ARG A 366 -1.30 -3.15 -20.35
CA ARG A 366 -1.57 -4.60 -20.38
C ARG A 366 -0.32 -5.38 -20.76
N MET A 367 0.46 -4.89 -21.72
CA MET A 367 1.69 -5.51 -22.18
C MET A 367 2.85 -5.44 -21.19
N ARG A 368 3.03 -4.29 -20.53
CA ARG A 368 3.99 -4.14 -19.44
C ARG A 368 3.65 -5.09 -18.30
N THR A 369 2.40 -5.06 -17.81
CA THR A 369 1.94 -5.93 -16.71
C THR A 369 2.12 -7.42 -17.06
N LEU A 370 1.86 -7.78 -18.32
CA LEU A 370 2.10 -9.13 -18.84
C LEU A 370 3.58 -9.51 -18.75
N ALA A 371 4.47 -8.69 -19.32
CA ALA A 371 5.90 -8.98 -19.37
C ALA A 371 6.51 -9.11 -17.96
N ILE A 372 6.20 -8.19 -17.05
CA ILE A 372 6.70 -8.22 -15.66
C ILE A 372 6.31 -9.54 -14.98
N ARG A 373 5.07 -9.98 -15.15
CA ARG A 373 4.54 -11.18 -14.47
C ARG A 373 5.07 -12.47 -15.04
N MET A 374 5.17 -12.57 -16.37
CA MET A 374 5.75 -13.75 -16.99
C MET A 374 7.25 -13.88 -16.65
N ILE A 375 7.98 -12.77 -16.52
CA ILE A 375 9.39 -12.78 -16.08
C ILE A 375 9.51 -13.16 -14.61
N GLY A 376 8.73 -12.53 -13.73
CA GLY A 376 8.78 -12.79 -12.29
C GLY A 376 8.41 -14.22 -11.89
N ARG A 377 7.68 -14.93 -12.74
CA ARG A 377 7.31 -16.35 -12.57
C ARG A 377 8.23 -17.31 -13.33
N GLY A 378 9.26 -16.81 -14.02
CA GLY A 378 10.18 -17.63 -14.83
C GLY A 378 9.53 -18.24 -16.09
N LEU A 379 8.39 -17.70 -16.53
CA LEU A 379 7.61 -18.19 -17.68
C LEU A 379 8.10 -17.64 -19.02
N LEU A 380 8.72 -16.45 -19.01
CA LEU A 380 9.49 -15.95 -20.15
C LEU A 380 10.94 -15.69 -19.73
N GLY A 381 11.86 -16.24 -20.51
CA GLY A 381 13.28 -16.25 -20.25
C GLY A 381 13.97 -17.26 -21.16
N GLU A 382 14.54 -18.31 -20.58
CA GLU A 382 15.24 -19.36 -21.34
C GLU A 382 14.29 -20.36 -22.04
N THR A 383 13.05 -20.51 -21.57
CA THR A 383 12.06 -21.45 -22.09
C THR A 383 10.92 -20.74 -22.84
N ALA A 384 10.45 -21.38 -23.92
CA ALA A 384 9.35 -20.89 -24.74
C ALA A 384 8.00 -21.38 -24.24
N VAL A 385 6.96 -20.54 -24.33
CA VAL A 385 5.60 -20.87 -23.88
C VAL A 385 4.59 -20.68 -25.02
N SER A 386 3.62 -21.58 -25.15
CA SER A 386 2.56 -21.47 -26.15
C SER A 386 1.53 -20.39 -25.81
N VAL A 387 1.07 -19.66 -26.83
CA VAL A 387 0.09 -18.58 -26.64
C VAL A 387 -1.27 -19.10 -26.14
N GLY A 388 -1.72 -20.29 -26.54
CA GLY A 388 -2.98 -20.85 -26.05
C GLY A 388 -2.90 -21.30 -24.59
N SER A 389 -1.75 -21.79 -24.12
CA SER A 389 -1.53 -22.09 -22.69
C SER A 389 -1.63 -20.81 -21.85
N LEU A 390 -1.07 -19.69 -22.33
CA LEU A 390 -1.24 -18.39 -21.66
C LEU A 390 -2.70 -17.93 -21.69
N CYS A 391 -3.44 -18.19 -22.77
CA CYS A 391 -4.84 -17.75 -22.87
C CYS A 391 -5.83 -18.64 -22.11
N GLN A 392 -5.40 -19.81 -21.64
CA GLN A 392 -6.28 -20.81 -21.05
C GLN A 392 -6.86 -20.30 -19.72
N GLY A 393 -8.19 -20.37 -19.59
CA GLY A 393 -8.91 -19.91 -18.38
C GLY A 393 -9.18 -18.40 -18.30
N LEU A 394 -8.66 -17.59 -19.23
CA LEU A 394 -8.97 -16.16 -19.28
C LEU A 394 -10.36 -15.90 -19.88
N PRO A 395 -11.09 -14.86 -19.42
CA PRO A 395 -12.29 -14.40 -20.11
C PRO A 395 -11.96 -14.02 -21.56
N ALA A 396 -12.88 -14.28 -22.50
CA ALA A 396 -12.64 -14.14 -23.95
C ALA A 396 -12.04 -12.78 -24.34
N THR A 397 -12.56 -11.68 -23.80
CA THR A 397 -12.06 -10.32 -24.05
C THR A 397 -10.63 -10.10 -23.59
N HIS A 398 -10.20 -10.79 -22.53
CA HIS A 398 -8.85 -10.70 -21.99
C HIS A 398 -7.89 -11.62 -22.74
N ALA A 399 -8.35 -12.80 -23.15
CA ALA A 399 -7.61 -13.68 -24.05
C ALA A 399 -7.33 -13.01 -25.41
N GLU A 400 -8.31 -12.28 -25.97
CA GLU A 400 -8.12 -11.50 -27.20
C GLU A 400 -7.16 -10.33 -27.01
N ALA A 401 -7.30 -9.57 -25.92
CA ALA A 401 -6.37 -8.49 -25.59
C ALA A 401 -4.93 -9.00 -25.38
N LEU A 402 -4.79 -10.18 -24.76
CA LEU A 402 -3.50 -10.85 -24.57
C LEU A 402 -2.87 -11.27 -25.91
N ARG A 403 -3.64 -11.93 -26.78
CA ARG A 403 -3.16 -12.32 -28.13
C ARG A 403 -2.70 -11.11 -28.92
N HIS A 404 -3.48 -10.03 -28.89
CA HIS A 404 -3.15 -8.79 -29.59
C HIS A 404 -1.91 -8.10 -29.00
N GLY A 405 -1.78 -8.10 -27.67
CA GLY A 405 -0.58 -7.64 -26.99
C GLY A 405 0.68 -8.43 -27.39
N ILE A 406 0.60 -9.77 -27.37
CA ILE A 406 1.70 -10.64 -27.79
C ILE A 406 2.12 -10.35 -29.24
N GLU A 407 1.15 -10.09 -30.12
CA GLU A 407 1.41 -9.70 -31.51
C GLU A 407 2.19 -8.38 -31.59
N LEU A 408 1.80 -7.35 -30.82
CA LEU A 408 2.52 -6.09 -30.75
C LEU A 408 3.92 -6.26 -30.14
N GLY A 409 4.05 -7.03 -29.06
CA GLY A 409 5.35 -7.33 -28.44
C GLY A 409 6.30 -8.05 -29.39
N THR A 410 5.75 -8.89 -30.29
CA THR A 410 6.53 -9.51 -31.36
C THR A 410 6.95 -8.50 -32.42
N LYS A 411 6.04 -7.61 -32.85
CA LYS A 411 6.35 -6.54 -33.84
C LYS A 411 7.39 -5.56 -33.31
N ALA A 412 7.33 -5.22 -32.03
CA ALA A 412 8.30 -4.38 -31.33
C ALA A 412 9.64 -5.09 -31.03
N GLY A 413 9.77 -6.38 -31.38
CA GLY A 413 10.98 -7.17 -31.17
C GLY A 413 11.26 -7.58 -29.73
N VAL A 414 10.35 -7.27 -28.79
CA VAL A 414 10.44 -7.62 -27.35
C VAL A 414 10.20 -9.11 -27.14
N LEU A 415 9.28 -9.70 -27.91
CA LEU A 415 8.99 -11.12 -27.93
C LEU A 415 9.49 -11.75 -29.21
N LEU A 416 10.14 -12.91 -29.12
CA LEU A 416 10.50 -13.73 -30.27
C LEU A 416 9.48 -14.85 -30.44
N LYS A 417 8.92 -14.97 -31.64
CA LYS A 417 8.14 -16.15 -32.02
C LYS A 417 9.10 -17.26 -32.41
N LEU A 418 8.89 -18.44 -31.84
CA LEU A 418 9.59 -19.65 -32.24
C LEU A 418 8.70 -20.44 -33.19
N GLU A 419 9.23 -20.79 -34.35
CA GLU A 419 8.55 -21.71 -35.26
C GLU A 419 8.53 -23.10 -34.62
N VAL A 420 7.33 -23.56 -34.31
CA VAL A 420 7.08 -24.92 -33.84
C VAL A 420 6.64 -25.75 -35.04
N ALA A 421 6.95 -27.05 -35.04
CA ALA A 421 6.60 -27.98 -36.12
C ALA A 421 5.12 -27.91 -36.52
N ASP A 422 4.84 -28.20 -37.80
CA ASP A 422 3.52 -28.05 -38.44
C ASP A 422 2.37 -28.58 -37.57
N GLY A 423 1.45 -27.68 -37.20
CA GLY A 423 0.24 -27.98 -36.43
C GLY A 423 0.27 -27.63 -34.94
N ALA A 424 1.41 -27.19 -34.39
CA ALA A 424 1.49 -26.70 -33.01
C ALA A 424 1.17 -25.21 -32.89
N GLU A 425 0.59 -24.80 -31.75
CA GLU A 425 0.33 -23.39 -31.46
C GLU A 425 1.63 -22.58 -31.38
N PRO A 426 1.62 -21.31 -31.83
CA PRO A 426 2.81 -20.47 -31.82
C PRO A 426 3.35 -20.30 -30.39
N ALA A 427 4.64 -20.56 -30.21
CA ALA A 427 5.34 -20.35 -28.97
C ALA A 427 6.09 -19.01 -28.97
N ILE A 428 6.15 -18.37 -27.81
CA ILE A 428 6.83 -17.09 -27.61
C ILE A 428 7.89 -17.20 -26.52
N THR A 429 8.96 -16.44 -26.67
CA THR A 429 9.97 -16.22 -25.64
C THR A 429 10.40 -14.75 -25.61
N LEU A 430 11.15 -14.35 -24.58
CA LEU A 430 11.72 -13.02 -24.45
C LEU A 430 12.92 -12.87 -25.38
N ASN A 431 13.05 -11.70 -26.02
CA ASN A 431 14.26 -11.40 -26.76
C ASN A 431 15.42 -11.12 -25.80
N PRO A 432 16.46 -11.98 -25.71
CA PRO A 432 17.57 -11.76 -24.79
C PRO A 432 18.37 -10.49 -25.09
N ALA A 433 18.29 -9.96 -26.32
CA ALA A 433 18.96 -8.71 -26.71
C ALA A 433 18.28 -7.45 -26.14
N LEU A 434 17.02 -7.53 -25.72
CA LEU A 434 16.25 -6.43 -25.12
C LEU A 434 16.02 -6.63 -23.62
N LEU A 435 16.67 -7.62 -23.02
CA LEU A 435 16.41 -8.05 -21.65
C LEU A 435 16.77 -6.96 -20.62
N THR A 436 17.82 -6.16 -20.88
CA THR A 436 18.20 -5.00 -20.07
C THR A 436 17.16 -3.87 -20.13
N ASP A 437 16.58 -3.61 -21.30
CA ASP A 437 15.54 -2.59 -21.48
C ASP A 437 14.21 -3.04 -20.86
N VAL A 438 13.89 -4.33 -20.96
CA VAL A 438 12.74 -4.96 -20.30
C VAL A 438 12.90 -4.97 -18.78
N GLN A 439 14.12 -5.21 -18.26
CA GLN A 439 14.43 -5.07 -16.83
C GLN A 439 14.34 -3.61 -16.35
N SER A 440 14.74 -2.65 -17.18
CA SER A 440 14.53 -1.22 -16.90
C SER A 440 13.04 -0.86 -16.85
N LEU A 441 12.20 -1.46 -17.72
CA LEU A 441 10.73 -1.29 -17.74
C LEU A 441 10.02 -1.87 -16.51
N ILE A 442 10.59 -2.93 -15.91
CA ILE A 442 10.17 -3.45 -14.60
C ILE A 442 10.50 -2.43 -13.50
N ASN A 443 11.61 -1.70 -13.61
CA ASN A 443 12.21 -0.95 -12.51
C ASN A 443 12.07 0.60 -12.51
N ARG A 444 11.64 1.30 -13.59
CA ARG A 444 11.13 2.72 -13.60
C ARG A 444 10.87 3.22 -15.04
N GLU A 445 9.95 4.19 -15.15
CA GLU A 445 9.45 4.98 -16.32
C GLU A 445 9.33 4.32 -17.72
N PRO A 446 8.27 4.63 -18.50
CA PRO A 446 8.09 4.09 -19.84
C PRO A 446 9.18 4.60 -20.79
N SER A 447 10.01 3.69 -21.30
CA SER A 447 10.94 4.00 -22.38
C SER A 447 10.20 4.25 -23.70
N ALA A 448 10.89 4.88 -24.65
CA ALA A 448 10.39 5.15 -26.01
C ALA A 448 10.02 3.89 -26.83
N LEU A 449 10.22 2.69 -26.30
CA LEU A 449 9.75 1.42 -26.88
C LEU A 449 8.22 1.32 -26.93
N TRP A 450 7.52 2.04 -26.05
CA TRP A 450 6.05 2.02 -25.98
C TRP A 450 5.42 3.31 -26.50
N ALA A 451 6.19 4.39 -26.53
CA ALA A 451 5.77 5.67 -27.08
C ALA A 451 6.37 5.82 -28.48
N ASN A 452 5.74 5.20 -29.47
CA ASN A 452 5.70 5.67 -30.86
C ASN A 452 4.75 4.79 -31.69
N GLU A 453 3.56 5.32 -31.96
CA GLU A 453 3.04 5.48 -33.32
C GLU A 453 2.09 6.70 -33.30
N GLU A 454 2.66 7.90 -33.37
CA GLU A 454 2.00 9.00 -34.08
C GLU A 454 2.91 9.46 -35.22
N ASP A 455 2.33 9.38 -36.41
CA ASP A 455 2.60 10.13 -37.63
C ASP A 455 3.93 9.90 -38.37
N GLY A 456 3.83 9.15 -39.48
CA GLY A 456 4.83 9.12 -40.53
C GLY A 456 4.42 8.38 -41.80
N ASN A 457 3.57 9.02 -42.63
CA ASN A 457 3.21 8.72 -44.03
C ASN A 457 2.38 7.47 -44.36
#